data_AF-A0A4R6VNN0-F1
#
_entry.id   AF-A0A4R6VNN0-F1
#
_cell.length_a   1.000
_cell.length_b   1.000
_cell.length_c   1.000
_cell.angle_alpha   90.00
_cell.angle_beta   90.00
_cell.angle_gamma   90.00
#
_symmetry.space_group_name_H-M   'P 1'
#
loop_
_entity.id
_entity.type
_entity.pdbx_description
1 polymer ?
#
loop_
_entity_poly.entity_id
_entity_poly.type
_entity_poly.pdbx_seq_one_letter_code
_entity_poly.pdbx_strand_id
1 'polypeptide(L)'
;MTSVLVTGGGERLSEVAEAIKATGAETTVVDSLDRLGEAVAGQSFDAYVQLPVAMTPRSGSLVSRVEQFLSEGLLSRFRAAETVLPALHDASTVVLVGGQTNIDVDAPDDQQARTALMRVLAHALRAERAPAHLKVRTAGPEWSGADIAASLEGGAPSEAPSAQTGDREAIGKAYADWRAEVLGLVRVEF
;
A
#
# COMPACT_ATOMS: atom_id res chain seq x y z
N MET A 1 11.11 9.49 -19.42
CA MET A 1 9.85 9.97 -18.81
C MET A 1 9.43 8.89 -17.84
N THR A 2 9.14 9.24 -16.59
CA THR A 2 8.86 8.25 -15.54
C THR A 2 7.46 7.67 -15.73
N SER A 3 7.35 6.35 -15.89
CA SER A 3 6.08 5.63 -15.99
C SER A 3 5.63 5.19 -14.59
N VAL A 4 4.41 5.58 -14.19
CA VAL A 4 3.88 5.38 -12.85
C VAL A 4 2.52 4.68 -12.91
N LEU A 5 2.41 3.53 -12.24
CA LEU A 5 1.14 2.87 -12.01
C LEU A 5 0.54 3.35 -10.68
N VAL A 6 -0.74 3.70 -10.66
CA VAL A 6 -1.47 4.07 -9.44
C VAL A 6 -2.72 3.21 -9.33
N THR A 7 -2.81 2.43 -8.24
CA THR A 7 -4.01 1.63 -7.92
C THR A 7 -4.69 2.15 -6.67
N GLY A 8 -6.02 2.09 -6.61
CA GLY A 8 -6.78 2.38 -5.39
C GLY A 8 -8.22 2.71 -5.69
N GLY A 9 -8.88 3.46 -4.82
CA GLY A 9 -10.21 3.96 -5.09
C GLY A 9 -10.56 5.24 -4.32
N GLY A 10 -11.72 5.80 -4.64
CA GLY A 10 -12.24 7.02 -4.04
C GLY A 10 -11.55 8.30 -4.54
N GLU A 11 -11.92 9.44 -3.96
CA GLU A 11 -11.42 10.77 -4.34
C GLU A 11 -9.89 10.88 -4.25
N ARG A 12 -9.31 10.13 -3.31
CA ARG A 12 -7.87 10.12 -3.08
C ARG A 12 -7.07 9.58 -4.26
N LEU A 13 -7.65 8.66 -5.04
CA LEU A 13 -7.02 8.15 -6.25
C LEU A 13 -6.81 9.28 -7.27
N SER A 14 -7.84 10.08 -7.50
CA SER A 14 -7.79 11.21 -8.42
C SER A 14 -6.81 12.28 -7.93
N GLU A 15 -6.86 12.64 -6.65
CA GLU A 15 -5.93 13.63 -6.05
C GLU A 15 -4.46 13.25 -6.28
N VAL A 16 -4.10 12.01 -5.96
CA VAL A 16 -2.72 11.51 -6.08
C VAL A 16 -2.31 11.37 -7.55
N ALA A 17 -3.20 10.86 -8.40
CA ALA A 17 -2.90 10.73 -9.83
C ALA A 17 -2.63 12.09 -10.49
N GLU A 18 -3.42 13.11 -10.16
CA GLU A 18 -3.20 14.47 -10.68
C GLU A 18 -1.89 15.09 -10.16
N ALA A 19 -1.57 14.87 -8.88
CA ALA A 19 -0.30 15.33 -8.31
C ALA A 19 0.92 14.68 -9.00
N ILE A 20 0.83 13.40 -9.36
CA ILE A 20 1.90 12.70 -10.09
C ILE A 20 2.00 13.20 -11.54
N LYS A 21 0.87 13.37 -12.23
CA LYS A 21 0.87 13.94 -13.60
C LYS A 21 1.46 15.34 -13.65
N ALA A 22 1.26 16.15 -12.60
CA ALA A 22 1.82 17.48 -12.50
C ALA A 22 3.37 17.50 -12.45
N THR A 23 4.02 16.38 -12.14
CA THR A 23 5.49 16.24 -12.23
C THR A 23 5.98 15.90 -13.65
N GLY A 24 5.06 15.68 -14.59
CA GLY A 24 5.37 15.26 -15.96
C GLY A 24 5.55 13.74 -16.12
N ALA A 25 5.18 12.95 -15.12
CA ALA A 25 5.17 11.49 -15.21
C ALA A 25 4.00 10.96 -16.04
N GLU A 26 4.26 9.90 -16.81
CA GLU A 26 3.21 9.15 -17.49
C GLU A 26 2.48 8.29 -16.45
N THR A 27 1.18 8.54 -16.24
CA THR A 27 0.44 7.96 -15.11
C THR A 27 -0.69 7.05 -15.59
N THR A 28 -0.57 5.76 -15.30
CA THR A 28 -1.61 4.76 -15.52
C THR A 28 -2.42 4.56 -14.25
N VAL A 29 -3.72 4.84 -14.30
CA VAL A 29 -4.63 4.76 -13.14
C VAL A 29 -5.52 3.53 -13.24
N VAL A 30 -5.57 2.73 -12.17
CA VAL A 30 -6.42 1.54 -12.05
C VAL A 30 -7.27 1.65 -10.79
N ASP A 31 -8.56 1.95 -10.98
CA ASP A 31 -9.54 2.14 -9.90
C ASP A 31 -10.20 0.85 -9.40
N SER A 32 -9.94 -0.27 -10.08
CA SER A 32 -10.48 -1.60 -9.78
C SER A 32 -9.42 -2.66 -10.04
N LEU A 33 -9.16 -3.47 -9.02
CA LEU A 33 -8.14 -4.50 -9.06
C LEU A 33 -8.45 -5.62 -10.06
N ASP A 34 -9.71 -5.80 -10.45
CA ASP A 34 -10.11 -6.79 -11.46
C ASP A 34 -9.51 -6.49 -12.84
N ARG A 35 -9.22 -5.20 -13.13
CA ARG A 35 -8.61 -4.75 -14.40
C ARG A 35 -7.09 -4.67 -14.33
N LEU A 36 -6.49 -4.93 -13.17
CA LEU A 36 -5.06 -4.72 -12.95
C LEU A 36 -4.19 -5.59 -13.86
N GLY A 37 -4.57 -6.86 -14.05
CA GLY A 37 -3.82 -7.79 -14.90
C GLY A 37 -3.74 -7.31 -16.35
N GLU A 38 -4.83 -6.79 -16.90
CA GLU A 38 -4.88 -6.21 -18.24
C GLU A 38 -4.06 -4.92 -18.31
N ALA A 39 -4.14 -4.07 -17.27
CA ALA A 39 -3.43 -2.80 -17.21
C ALA A 39 -1.89 -2.97 -17.15
N VAL A 40 -1.38 -4.06 -16.59
CA VAL A 40 0.07 -4.32 -16.54
C VAL A 40 0.58 -5.21 -17.67
N ALA A 41 -0.30 -5.83 -18.45
CA ALA A 41 0.07 -6.76 -19.50
C ALA A 41 0.92 -6.08 -20.59
N GLY A 42 2.17 -6.55 -20.75
CA GLY A 42 3.12 -6.02 -21.73
C GLY A 42 3.63 -4.62 -21.43
N GLN A 43 3.38 -4.09 -20.23
CA GLN A 43 3.84 -2.78 -19.79
C GLN A 43 4.98 -2.91 -18.78
N SER A 44 5.70 -1.82 -18.56
CA SER A 44 6.67 -1.72 -17.49
C SER A 44 6.63 -0.34 -16.84
N PHE A 45 6.86 -0.30 -15.54
CA PHE A 45 6.71 0.91 -14.72
C PHE A 45 7.98 1.17 -13.90
N ASP A 46 8.33 2.46 -13.81
CA ASP A 46 9.41 2.97 -12.97
C ASP A 46 8.98 3.13 -11.52
N ALA A 47 7.67 3.30 -11.29
CA ALA A 47 7.11 3.38 -9.96
C ALA A 47 5.67 2.83 -9.86
N TYR A 48 5.30 2.46 -8.64
CA TYR A 48 3.97 1.98 -8.30
C TYR A 48 3.47 2.63 -7.00
N VAL A 49 2.29 3.24 -7.06
CA VAL A 49 1.59 3.78 -5.89
C VAL A 49 0.35 2.95 -5.61
N GLN A 50 0.30 2.37 -4.41
CA GLN A 50 -0.83 1.59 -3.95
C GLN A 50 -1.60 2.31 -2.85
N LEU A 51 -2.75 2.86 -3.23
CA LEU A 51 -3.73 3.47 -2.35
C LEU A 51 -4.71 2.42 -1.78
N PRO A 52 -5.49 2.76 -0.75
CA PRO A 52 -6.60 1.94 -0.29
C PRO A 52 -7.58 1.65 -1.43
N VAL A 53 -8.17 0.46 -1.39
CA VAL A 53 -9.24 0.06 -2.32
C VAL A 53 -10.55 0.67 -1.84
N ALA A 54 -11.33 1.25 -2.75
CA ALA A 54 -12.69 1.65 -2.42
C ALA A 54 -13.56 0.41 -2.23
N MET A 55 -14.23 0.31 -1.08
CA MET A 55 -15.16 -0.77 -0.78
C MET A 55 -16.50 -0.18 -0.38
N THR A 56 -17.58 -0.79 -0.84
CA THR A 56 -18.91 -0.54 -0.29
C THR A 56 -19.09 -1.44 0.93
N PRO A 57 -19.28 -0.90 2.14
CA PRO A 57 -19.49 -1.72 3.33
C PRO A 57 -20.69 -2.65 3.15
N ARG A 58 -20.51 -3.94 3.43
CA ARG A 58 -21.63 -4.88 3.47
C ARG A 58 -22.53 -4.58 4.66
N SER A 59 -23.84 -4.66 4.44
CA SER A 59 -24.80 -4.78 5.54
C SER A 59 -24.62 -6.14 6.22
N GLY A 60 -24.78 -6.20 7.55
CA GLY A 60 -24.60 -7.44 8.32
C GLY A 60 -23.85 -7.25 9.63
N SER A 61 -23.37 -8.36 10.18
CA SER A 61 -22.67 -8.40 11.46
C SER A 61 -21.29 -7.73 11.41
N LEU A 62 -20.77 -7.33 12.58
CA LEU A 62 -19.38 -6.85 12.71
C LEU A 62 -18.37 -7.84 12.13
N VAL A 63 -18.57 -9.15 12.35
CA VAL A 63 -17.72 -10.21 11.80
C VAL A 63 -17.68 -10.18 10.26
N SER A 64 -18.82 -9.96 9.60
CA SER A 64 -18.89 -9.83 8.13
C SER A 64 -18.14 -8.60 7.63
N ARG A 65 -18.22 -7.48 8.36
CA ARG A 65 -17.49 -6.24 8.02
C ARG A 65 -15.98 -6.40 8.21
N VAL A 66 -15.56 -7.06 9.30
CA VAL A 66 -14.14 -7.37 9.55
C VAL A 66 -13.62 -8.34 8.50
N GLU A 67 -14.37 -9.38 8.14
CA GLU A 67 -14.01 -10.28 7.04
C GLU A 67 -13.82 -9.52 5.74
N GLN A 68 -14.78 -8.69 5.34
CA GLN A 68 -14.70 -7.86 4.14
C GLN A 68 -13.47 -6.95 4.16
N PHE A 69 -13.22 -6.26 5.26
CA PHE A 69 -12.06 -5.39 5.41
C PHE A 69 -10.74 -6.16 5.25
N LEU A 70 -10.63 -7.34 5.87
CA LEU A 70 -9.45 -8.19 5.73
C LEU A 70 -9.28 -8.71 4.31
N SER A 71 -10.34 -9.23 3.68
CA SER A 71 -10.26 -9.90 2.37
C SER A 71 -10.21 -8.91 1.20
N GLU A 72 -11.19 -8.01 1.10
CA GLU A 72 -11.34 -7.06 0.01
C GLU A 72 -10.49 -5.79 0.21
N GLY A 73 -10.18 -5.42 1.44
CA GLY A 73 -9.41 -4.22 1.76
C GLY A 73 -7.90 -4.48 1.86
N LEU A 74 -7.51 -5.44 2.70
CA LEU A 74 -6.11 -5.68 3.04
C LEU A 74 -5.46 -6.76 2.16
N LEU A 75 -6.01 -7.97 2.09
CA LEU A 75 -5.41 -9.07 1.34
C LEU A 75 -5.43 -8.82 -0.17
N SER A 76 -6.44 -8.10 -0.67
CA SER A 76 -6.50 -7.66 -2.07
C SER A 76 -5.26 -6.85 -2.49
N ARG A 77 -4.68 -6.06 -1.58
CA ARG A 77 -3.48 -5.26 -1.81
C ARG A 77 -2.22 -6.11 -1.95
N PHE A 78 -2.14 -7.24 -1.26
CA PHE A 78 -1.06 -8.21 -1.46
C PHE A 78 -1.16 -8.84 -2.85
N ARG A 79 -2.36 -9.25 -3.27
CA ARG A 79 -2.61 -9.80 -4.62
C ARG A 79 -2.33 -8.78 -5.72
N ALA A 80 -2.66 -7.51 -5.49
CA ALA A 80 -2.32 -6.43 -6.41
C ALA A 80 -0.81 -6.25 -6.54
N ALA A 81 -0.09 -6.25 -5.42
CA ALA A 81 1.36 -6.13 -5.43
C ALA A 81 2.04 -7.31 -6.14
N GLU A 82 1.56 -8.55 -5.92
CA GLU A 82 2.01 -9.75 -6.63
C GLU A 82 1.78 -9.64 -8.15
N THR A 83 0.61 -9.15 -8.56
CA THR A 83 0.28 -8.91 -9.97
C THR A 83 1.19 -7.87 -10.63
N VAL A 84 1.52 -6.79 -9.91
CA VAL A 84 2.32 -5.67 -10.45
C VAL A 84 3.80 -5.99 -10.48
N LEU A 85 4.29 -6.80 -9.54
CA LEU A 85 5.72 -7.02 -9.32
C LEU A 85 6.51 -7.41 -10.59
N PRO A 86 6.00 -8.26 -11.51
CA PRO A 86 6.67 -8.60 -12.75
C PRO A 86 6.81 -7.43 -13.74
N ALA A 87 5.93 -6.42 -13.66
CA ALA A 87 5.92 -5.25 -14.53
C ALA A 87 6.76 -4.08 -13.98
N LEU A 88 7.43 -4.24 -12.84
CA LEU A 88 8.31 -3.21 -12.29
C LEU A 88 9.73 -3.34 -12.82
N HIS A 89 10.32 -2.21 -13.22
CA HIS A 89 11.74 -2.14 -13.53
C HIS A 89 12.62 -2.37 -12.29
N ASP A 90 13.88 -2.73 -12.51
CA ASP A 90 14.88 -2.74 -11.45
C ASP A 90 15.02 -1.33 -10.84
N ALA A 91 15.29 -1.28 -9.54
CA ALA A 91 15.41 -0.06 -8.73
C ALA A 91 14.18 0.87 -8.74
N SER A 92 13.03 0.36 -9.17
CA SER A 92 11.74 1.06 -9.14
C SER A 92 11.32 1.42 -7.71
N THR A 93 10.43 2.41 -7.63
CA THR A 93 9.90 2.89 -6.35
C THR A 93 8.46 2.44 -6.14
N VAL A 94 8.19 1.80 -5.00
CA VAL A 94 6.83 1.45 -4.56
C VAL A 94 6.44 2.29 -3.36
N VAL A 95 5.27 2.92 -3.41
CA VAL A 95 4.69 3.66 -2.28
C VAL A 95 3.40 2.98 -1.87
N LEU A 96 3.40 2.41 -0.66
CA LEU A 96 2.23 1.79 -0.05
C LEU A 96 1.57 2.81 0.89
N VAL A 97 0.37 3.27 0.54
CA VAL A 97 -0.33 4.27 1.34
C VAL A 97 -1.21 3.57 2.38
N GLY A 98 -0.92 3.83 3.65
CA GLY A 98 -1.79 3.46 4.78
C GLY A 98 -3.07 4.27 4.70
N GLY A 99 -4.22 3.60 4.74
CA GLY A 99 -5.48 4.25 4.36
C GLY A 99 -6.05 5.21 5.39
N GLN A 100 -6.56 6.34 4.87
CA GLN A 100 -7.68 7.07 5.44
C GLN A 100 -8.95 6.35 5.01
N THR A 101 -9.61 5.64 5.92
CA THR A 101 -10.92 5.08 5.65
C THR A 101 -11.95 6.08 6.15
N ASN A 102 -12.74 6.66 5.24
CA ASN A 102 -14.03 7.25 5.56
C ASN A 102 -15.00 6.10 5.92
N ILE A 103 -14.65 5.28 6.90
CA ILE A 103 -15.53 4.25 7.44
C ILE A 103 -16.26 4.88 8.60
N ASP A 104 -17.59 4.81 8.52
CA ASP A 104 -18.57 5.03 9.57
C ASP A 104 -17.99 4.77 10.96
N VAL A 105 -18.30 5.69 11.88
CA VAL A 105 -17.78 5.84 13.26
C VAL A 105 -18.00 4.58 14.14
N ASP A 106 -18.72 3.58 13.64
CA ASP A 106 -19.17 2.40 14.37
C ASP A 106 -18.29 1.14 14.20
N ALA A 107 -17.24 1.19 13.39
CA ALA A 107 -16.21 0.14 13.35
C ALA A 107 -14.90 0.68 13.93
N PRO A 108 -14.20 -0.06 14.83
CA PRO A 108 -12.91 0.40 15.34
C PRO A 108 -11.91 0.53 14.19
N ASP A 109 -11.63 1.78 13.81
CA ASP A 109 -10.63 2.15 12.80
C ASP A 109 -9.23 1.98 13.39
N ASP A 110 -8.64 0.79 13.30
CA ASP A 110 -7.28 0.56 13.78
C ASP A 110 -6.24 0.96 12.71
N GLN A 111 -5.88 2.25 12.74
CA GLN A 111 -4.86 2.85 11.88
C GLN A 111 -3.47 2.24 12.09
N GLN A 112 -3.16 1.80 13.32
CA GLN A 112 -1.87 1.18 13.64
C GLN A 112 -1.75 -0.18 12.98
N ALA A 113 -2.80 -1.01 13.07
CA ALA A 113 -2.83 -2.32 12.43
C ALA A 113 -2.72 -2.23 10.89
N ARG A 114 -3.39 -1.26 10.25
CA ARG A 114 -3.23 -1.01 8.80
C ARG A 114 -1.80 -0.65 8.44
N THR A 115 -1.19 0.24 9.21
CA THR A 115 0.19 0.67 9.00
C THR A 115 1.16 -0.50 9.17
N ALA A 116 0.97 -1.31 10.22
CA ALA A 116 1.76 -2.50 10.47
C ALA A 116 1.68 -3.50 9.31
N LEU A 117 0.49 -3.75 8.77
CA LEU A 117 0.32 -4.62 7.62
C LEU A 117 0.99 -4.09 6.35
N MET A 118 0.96 -2.77 6.11
CA MET A 118 1.71 -2.16 5.01
C MET A 118 3.22 -2.29 5.19
N ARG A 119 3.71 -2.28 6.44
CA ARG A 119 5.13 -2.57 6.73
C ARG A 119 5.49 -4.02 6.45
N VAL A 120 4.58 -4.97 6.68
CA VAL A 120 4.77 -6.38 6.31
C VAL A 120 4.82 -6.55 4.79
N LEU A 121 3.86 -5.98 4.06
CA LEU A 121 3.88 -5.99 2.60
C LEU A 121 5.17 -5.35 2.06
N ALA A 122 5.59 -4.23 2.63
CA ALA A 122 6.84 -3.59 2.25
C ALA A 122 8.06 -4.49 2.47
N HIS A 123 8.11 -5.26 3.57
CA HIS A 123 9.18 -6.23 3.80
C HIS A 123 9.16 -7.36 2.78
N ALA A 124 8.00 -7.93 2.49
CA ALA A 124 7.85 -8.99 1.50
C ALA A 124 8.34 -8.54 0.11
N LEU A 125 7.92 -7.36 -0.33
CA LEU A 125 8.33 -6.80 -1.63
C LEU A 125 9.84 -6.56 -1.73
N ARG A 126 10.45 -5.99 -0.68
CA ARG A 126 11.90 -5.79 -0.64
C ARG A 126 12.67 -7.10 -0.65
N ALA A 127 12.18 -8.12 0.04
CA ALA A 127 12.81 -9.45 0.07
C ALA A 127 12.76 -10.12 -1.31
N GLU A 128 11.58 -10.11 -1.96
CA GLU A 128 11.36 -10.72 -3.28
C GLU A 128 12.22 -10.07 -4.37
N ARG A 129 12.40 -8.74 -4.30
CA ARG A 129 13.18 -7.96 -5.27
C ARG A 129 14.53 -7.47 -4.72
N ALA A 130 15.11 -8.18 -3.76
CA ALA A 130 16.38 -7.78 -3.15
C ALA A 130 17.53 -7.60 -4.17
N PRO A 131 17.73 -8.50 -5.17
CA PRO A 131 18.74 -8.30 -6.20
C PRO A 131 18.46 -7.11 -7.14
N ALA A 132 17.18 -6.77 -7.31
CA ALA A 132 16.72 -5.69 -8.17
C ALA A 132 16.65 -4.33 -7.44
N HIS A 133 17.07 -4.24 -6.17
CA HIS A 133 17.14 -3.00 -5.40
C HIS A 133 15.81 -2.20 -5.32
N LEU A 134 14.68 -2.90 -5.26
CA LEU A 134 13.35 -2.27 -5.14
C LEU A 134 13.28 -1.35 -3.92
N LYS A 135 12.89 -0.08 -4.14
CA LYS A 135 12.71 0.90 -3.08
C LYS A 135 11.25 0.90 -2.66
N VAL A 136 10.95 0.40 -1.46
CA VAL A 136 9.57 0.44 -0.93
C VAL A 136 9.45 1.49 0.18
N ARG A 137 8.40 2.31 0.14
CA ARG A 137 8.04 3.32 1.15
C ARG A 137 6.62 3.08 1.63
N THR A 138 6.35 3.46 2.87
CA THR A 138 4.99 3.45 3.44
C THR A 138 4.59 4.88 3.75
N ALA A 139 3.53 5.37 3.13
CA ALA A 139 2.98 6.69 3.40
C ALA A 139 1.88 6.59 4.47
N GLY A 140 1.92 7.48 5.46
CA GLY A 140 0.87 7.61 6.45
C GLY A 140 -0.32 8.43 5.93
N PRO A 141 -1.41 8.52 6.72
CA PRO A 141 -2.58 9.33 6.37
C PRO A 141 -2.28 10.83 6.19
N GLU A 142 -1.20 11.33 6.81
CA GLU A 142 -0.78 12.72 6.79
C GLU A 142 -0.12 13.17 5.48
N TRP A 143 0.38 12.23 4.67
CA TRP A 143 1.03 12.56 3.41
C TRP A 143 -0.01 13.14 2.47
N SER A 144 0.27 14.24 1.77
CA SER A 144 -0.58 14.75 0.69
C SER A 144 -0.31 14.02 -0.63
N GLY A 145 -1.16 14.24 -1.65
CA GLY A 145 -0.85 13.78 -3.01
C GLY A 145 0.50 14.31 -3.52
N ALA A 146 0.88 15.54 -3.15
CA ALA A 146 2.17 16.13 -3.51
C ALA A 146 3.35 15.44 -2.79
N ASP A 147 3.20 15.09 -1.51
CA ASP A 147 4.23 14.34 -0.77
C ASP A 147 4.44 12.94 -1.36
N ILE A 148 3.35 12.27 -1.76
CA ILE A 148 3.40 10.98 -2.44
C ILE A 148 4.14 11.13 -3.78
N ALA A 149 3.80 12.12 -4.61
CA ALA A 149 4.45 12.37 -5.89
C ALA A 149 5.94 12.68 -5.73
N ALA A 150 6.31 13.57 -4.81
CA ALA A 150 7.71 13.92 -4.51
C ALA A 150 8.53 12.70 -4.05
N SER A 151 7.90 11.77 -3.35
CA SER A 151 8.57 10.55 -2.90
C SER A 151 9.01 9.65 -4.06
N LEU A 152 8.32 9.68 -5.20
CA LEU A 152 8.69 8.87 -6.37
C LEU A 152 10.04 9.29 -6.96
N GLU A 153 10.41 10.56 -6.84
CA GLU A 153 11.65 11.13 -7.36
C GLU A 153 12.84 10.96 -6.40
N GLY A 154 12.62 10.45 -5.19
CA GLY A 154 13.66 10.25 -4.19
C GLY A 154 13.64 11.24 -3.04
N GLY A 155 12.79 12.27 -3.07
CA GLY A 155 12.58 13.19 -1.96
C GLY A 155 11.82 12.50 -0.82
N ALA A 156 12.49 12.18 0.28
CA ALA A 156 11.78 11.79 1.50
C ALA A 156 11.20 13.04 2.17
N PRO A 157 9.95 13.07 2.63
CA PRO A 157 9.58 13.97 3.72
C PRO A 157 10.47 13.64 4.91
N SER A 158 10.95 14.68 5.59
CA SER A 158 11.87 14.58 6.72
C SER A 158 11.32 13.60 7.77
N GLU A 159 12.14 12.60 8.10
CA GLU A 159 11.94 11.57 9.12
C GLU A 159 10.99 10.40 8.79
N ALA A 160 11.54 9.37 8.12
CA ALA A 160 11.16 7.98 8.41
C ALA A 160 12.46 7.14 8.52
N PRO A 161 12.58 6.20 9.48
CA PRO A 161 13.84 5.56 9.78
C PRO A 161 14.40 4.82 8.57
N SER A 162 15.68 5.06 8.35
CA SER A 162 16.54 4.50 7.32
C SER A 162 16.31 3.01 7.04
N ALA A 163 16.46 2.66 5.76
CA ALA A 163 16.74 1.34 5.23
C ALA A 163 17.08 0.28 6.30
N GLN A 164 16.12 -0.59 6.62
CA GLN A 164 16.42 -1.84 7.31
C GLN A 164 16.99 -2.83 6.27
N THR A 165 18.28 -2.70 6.02
CA THR A 165 19.10 -3.79 5.50
C THR A 165 19.12 -4.93 6.52
N GLY A 166 18.37 -6.00 6.24
CA GLY A 166 18.75 -7.39 6.53
C GLY A 166 19.19 -7.79 7.93
N ASP A 167 18.53 -7.33 9.00
CA ASP A 167 18.70 -7.92 10.33
C ASP A 167 17.63 -8.99 10.59
N ARG A 168 18.05 -10.27 10.62
CA ARG A 168 17.17 -11.43 10.81
C ARG A 168 16.51 -11.43 12.19
N GLU A 169 17.13 -10.82 13.18
CA GLU A 169 16.58 -10.66 14.53
C GLU A 169 15.52 -9.55 14.55
N ALA A 170 15.76 -8.44 13.86
CA ALA A 170 14.77 -7.38 13.67
C ALA A 170 13.55 -7.88 12.88
N ILE A 171 13.75 -8.72 11.85
CA ILE A 171 12.66 -9.36 11.09
C ILE A 171 11.88 -10.33 12.00
N GLY A 172 12.56 -11.12 12.82
CA GLY A 172 11.92 -12.05 13.76
C GLY A 172 11.08 -11.32 14.81
N LYS A 173 11.59 -10.21 15.35
CA LYS A 173 10.86 -9.34 16.28
C LYS A 173 9.68 -8.65 15.60
N ALA A 174 9.86 -8.12 14.38
CA ALA A 174 8.78 -7.52 13.61
C ALA A 174 7.65 -8.52 13.28
N TYR A 175 7.99 -9.80 13.04
CA TYR A 175 7.00 -10.86 12.84
C TYR A 175 6.29 -11.25 14.15
N ALA A 176 6.99 -11.26 15.29
CA ALA A 176 6.39 -11.52 16.60
C ALA A 176 5.45 -10.38 17.03
N ASP A 177 5.85 -9.13 16.80
CA ASP A 177 5.05 -7.94 17.02
C ASP A 177 3.82 -7.94 16.08
N TRP A 178 4.01 -8.28 14.80
CA TRP A 178 2.92 -8.49 13.84
C TRP A 178 1.93 -9.55 14.32
N ARG A 179 2.40 -10.70 14.80
CA ARG A 179 1.53 -11.77 15.31
C ARG A 179 0.72 -11.27 16.50
N ALA A 180 1.33 -10.50 17.39
CA ALA A 180 0.65 -9.91 18.54
C ALA A 180 -0.40 -8.88 18.12
N GLU A 181 -0.11 -8.05 17.12
CA GLU A 181 -0.99 -7.00 16.60
C GLU A 181 -2.17 -7.57 15.81
N VAL A 182 -1.95 -8.57 14.94
CA VAL A 182 -3.03 -9.28 14.23
C VAL A 182 -3.95 -10.04 15.18
N LEU A 183 -3.40 -10.63 16.25
CA LEU A 183 -4.22 -11.24 17.31
C LEU A 183 -4.92 -10.18 18.18
N GLY A 184 -4.37 -8.96 18.25
CA GLY A 184 -4.96 -7.80 18.93
C GLY A 184 -6.24 -7.28 18.26
N LEU A 185 -6.35 -7.43 16.93
CA LEU A 185 -7.56 -7.13 16.15
C LEU A 185 -8.78 -8.00 16.53
N VAL A 186 -8.57 -9.06 17.33
CA VAL A 186 -9.61 -9.99 17.78
C VAL A 186 -10.01 -9.74 19.25
N ARG A 187 -9.51 -8.68 19.90
CA ARG A 187 -9.95 -8.35 21.27
C ARG A 187 -11.39 -7.82 21.28
N VAL A 188 -12.32 -8.75 21.43
CA VAL A 188 -13.68 -8.51 21.92
C VAL A 188 -13.56 -8.17 23.42
N GLU A 189 -13.94 -6.95 23.80
CA GLU A 189 -14.28 -6.68 25.21
C GLU A 189 -15.61 -7.39 25.50
N PHE A 190 -15.60 -8.25 26.52
CA PHE A 190 -16.79 -8.92 27.06
C PHE A 190 -17.44 -8.06 28.14
#